data_AF-A0A382H162-F1
#
_entry.id   AF-A0A382H162-F1
#
_cell.length_a   1.000
_cell.length_b   1.000
_cell.length_c   1.000
_cell.angle_alpha   90.00
_cell.angle_beta   90.00
_cell.angle_gamma   90.00
#
_symmetry.space_group_name_H-M   'P 1'
#
loop_
_entity.id
_entity.type
_entity.pdbx_description
1 polymer ?
#
loop_
_entity_poly.entity_id
_entity_poly.type
_entity_poly.pdbx_seq_one_letter_code
_entity_poly.pdbx_strand_id
1 'polypeptide(L)'
;MISRNQHRTDIWPGFVDALAALLMVIIFLLMVFVIAQFFLNDALTGRDEALERLQGQVSDLADLLSLERQANEELRASTAKLSDELQASISISDGLKKQVKNLKLQAKTAEELAANLKNELALSLSNIGANEEIIESQLTQISALRNDVESLKALREELEEKVTQLLSKVSNKDEQLITEKKLSQTARAQIALLNKQVTALRKQILQIANTLEASEKIAKQRRVKIANLGKRLNAALASKVQELARYRSEFFGRLRDVLGSQPGIRIVGDRFVFQSEVLFSKGSDQLESEGQKQIQQLAGTLRAITVKIPKNIDWILRVDGHTDQIP
;
A
#
# COMPACT_ATOMS: atom_id res chain seq x y z
N MET A 1 -84.92 -100.28 -186.62
CA MET A 1 -84.43 -100.14 -188.01
C MET A 1 -83.62 -98.85 -188.05
N ILE A 2 -82.37 -98.73 -188.49
CA ILE A 2 -81.60 -99.42 -189.55
C ILE A 2 -80.16 -98.86 -189.46
N SER A 3 -79.16 -99.76 -189.49
CA SER A 3 -77.92 -99.76 -190.31
C SER A 3 -76.95 -98.54 -190.35
N ARG A 4 -75.68 -98.62 -190.79
CA ARG A 4 -74.60 -99.62 -190.96
C ARG A 4 -73.54 -98.89 -191.82
N ASN A 5 -72.26 -98.89 -191.41
CA ASN A 5 -71.02 -98.70 -192.24
C ASN A 5 -70.84 -97.38 -193.04
N GLN A 6 -69.64 -96.85 -193.37
CA GLN A 6 -68.23 -97.27 -193.32
C GLN A 6 -67.29 -96.08 -193.69
N HIS A 7 -66.03 -96.16 -193.25
CA HIS A 7 -64.78 -95.54 -193.80
C HIS A 7 -64.64 -94.01 -193.65
N ARG A 8 -63.46 -93.44 -193.31
CA ARG A 8 -62.13 -93.66 -193.91
C ARG A 8 -61.03 -93.13 -192.97
N THR A 9 -59.83 -93.65 -193.15
CA THR A 9 -58.56 -93.32 -192.48
C THR A 9 -58.07 -91.90 -192.75
N ASP A 10 -57.57 -91.21 -191.73
CA ASP A 10 -56.57 -90.13 -191.86
C ASP A 10 -55.50 -90.25 -190.76
N ILE A 11 -54.25 -90.24 -191.21
CA ILE A 11 -53.05 -90.58 -190.46
C ILE A 11 -52.41 -89.26 -190.00
N TRP A 12 -52.95 -88.62 -188.96
CA TRP A 12 -52.28 -87.56 -188.18
C TRP A 12 -53.13 -87.19 -186.96
N PRO A 13 -52.83 -87.68 -185.73
CA PRO A 13 -52.38 -86.75 -184.67
C PRO A 13 -51.54 -87.37 -183.52
N GLY A 14 -50.94 -88.56 -183.65
CA GLY A 14 -50.30 -89.25 -182.51
C GLY A 14 -49.09 -88.55 -181.86
N PHE A 15 -48.32 -87.75 -182.61
CA PHE A 15 -47.19 -86.99 -182.04
C PHE A 15 -47.66 -85.74 -181.28
N VAL A 16 -48.83 -85.21 -181.62
CA VAL A 16 -49.46 -84.08 -180.91
C VAL A 16 -49.96 -84.54 -179.54
N ASP A 17 -50.46 -85.78 -179.43
CA ASP A 17 -50.93 -86.35 -178.16
C ASP A 17 -49.76 -86.76 -177.24
N ALA A 18 -48.68 -87.33 -177.78
CA ALA A 18 -47.48 -87.62 -176.99
C ALA A 18 -46.75 -86.35 -176.50
N LEU A 19 -46.72 -85.30 -177.33
CA LEU A 19 -46.14 -84.00 -176.96
C LEU A 19 -47.06 -83.25 -175.98
N ALA A 20 -48.39 -83.33 -176.13
CA ALA A 20 -49.35 -82.80 -175.17
C ALA A 20 -49.37 -83.56 -173.83
N ALA A 21 -49.21 -84.89 -173.84
CA ALA A 21 -49.08 -85.71 -172.63
C ALA A 21 -47.77 -85.40 -171.87
N LEU A 22 -46.65 -85.23 -172.58
CA LEU A 22 -45.38 -84.81 -171.98
C LEU A 22 -45.46 -83.37 -171.43
N LEU A 23 -46.17 -82.48 -172.12
CA LEU A 23 -46.44 -81.11 -171.67
C LEU A 23 -47.38 -81.09 -170.45
N MET A 24 -48.41 -81.95 -170.39
CA MET A 24 -49.28 -82.11 -169.22
C MET A 24 -48.53 -82.66 -167.99
N VAL A 25 -47.65 -83.67 -168.18
CA VAL A 25 -46.83 -84.21 -167.07
C VAL A 25 -45.84 -83.16 -166.58
N ILE A 26 -45.22 -82.38 -167.48
CA ILE A 26 -44.34 -81.27 -167.11
C ILE A 26 -45.11 -80.18 -166.38
N ILE A 27 -46.28 -79.75 -166.86
CA ILE A 27 -47.12 -78.75 -166.18
C ILE A 27 -47.57 -79.26 -164.81
N PHE A 28 -47.95 -80.54 -164.70
CA PHE A 28 -48.35 -81.15 -163.42
C PHE A 28 -47.19 -81.19 -162.42
N LEU A 29 -46.00 -81.63 -162.84
CA LEU A 29 -44.79 -81.59 -162.00
C LEU A 29 -44.44 -80.15 -161.60
N LEU A 30 -44.57 -79.19 -162.52
CA LEU A 30 -44.31 -77.77 -162.27
C LEU A 30 -45.34 -77.19 -161.29
N MET A 31 -46.61 -77.56 -161.39
CA MET A 31 -47.67 -77.13 -160.47
C MET A 31 -47.49 -77.74 -159.07
N VAL A 32 -47.18 -79.03 -158.96
CA VAL A 32 -46.83 -79.67 -157.68
C VAL A 32 -45.60 -79.02 -157.08
N PHE A 33 -44.59 -78.70 -157.90
CA PHE A 33 -43.39 -78.01 -157.47
C PHE A 33 -43.66 -76.57 -157.00
N VAL A 34 -44.50 -75.81 -157.71
CA VAL A 34 -44.93 -74.45 -157.31
C VAL A 34 -45.74 -74.47 -156.03
N ILE A 35 -46.63 -75.46 -155.85
CA ILE A 35 -47.37 -75.65 -154.59
C ILE A 35 -46.41 -76.00 -153.46
N ALA A 36 -45.46 -76.93 -153.68
CA ALA A 36 -44.44 -77.27 -152.70
C ALA A 36 -43.53 -76.07 -152.37
N GLN A 37 -43.17 -75.24 -153.35
CA GLN A 37 -42.42 -74.00 -153.15
C GLN A 37 -43.23 -72.96 -152.38
N PHE A 38 -44.52 -72.81 -152.65
CA PHE A 38 -45.41 -71.91 -151.91
C PHE A 38 -45.52 -72.34 -150.45
N PHE A 39 -45.80 -73.61 -150.17
CA PHE A 39 -45.84 -74.14 -148.80
C PHE A 39 -44.47 -74.06 -148.10
N LEU A 40 -43.37 -74.29 -148.82
CA LEU A 40 -42.03 -74.15 -148.26
C LEU A 40 -41.71 -72.68 -147.96
N ASN A 41 -42.10 -71.75 -148.82
CA ASN A 41 -41.93 -70.31 -148.61
C ASN A 41 -42.81 -69.81 -147.46
N ASP A 42 -44.05 -70.28 -147.35
CA ASP A 42 -44.97 -69.96 -146.24
C ASP A 42 -44.45 -70.53 -144.91
N ALA A 43 -43.95 -71.77 -144.91
CA ALA A 43 -43.32 -72.39 -143.74
C ALA A 43 -41.98 -71.74 -143.35
N LEU A 44 -41.18 -71.28 -144.32
CA LEU A 44 -39.95 -70.53 -144.09
C LEU A 44 -40.27 -69.13 -143.54
N THR A 45 -41.20 -68.40 -144.17
CA THR A 45 -41.62 -67.06 -143.74
C THR A 45 -42.25 -67.09 -142.34
N GLY A 46 -43.12 -68.08 -142.06
CA GLY A 46 -43.71 -68.25 -140.73
C GLY A 46 -42.69 -68.63 -139.66
N ARG A 47 -41.67 -69.43 -140.02
CA ARG A 47 -40.53 -69.72 -139.14
C ARG A 47 -39.67 -68.48 -138.91
N ASP A 48 -39.43 -67.68 -139.94
CA ASP A 48 -38.63 -66.44 -139.86
C ASP A 48 -39.34 -65.39 -139.00
N GLU A 49 -40.66 -65.22 -139.14
CA GLU A 49 -41.46 -64.38 -138.24
C GLU A 49 -41.44 -64.89 -136.79
N ALA A 50 -41.52 -66.21 -136.58
CA ALA A 50 -41.44 -66.79 -135.24
C ALA A 50 -40.05 -66.57 -134.62
N LEU A 51 -38.98 -66.68 -135.41
CA LEU A 51 -37.62 -66.40 -135.00
C LEU A 51 -37.44 -64.91 -134.66
N GLU A 52 -37.97 -64.00 -135.46
CA GLU A 52 -37.91 -62.55 -135.19
C GLU A 52 -38.65 -62.19 -133.89
N ARG A 53 -39.84 -62.76 -133.65
CA ARG A 53 -40.58 -62.59 -132.39
C ARG A 53 -39.84 -63.16 -131.19
N LEU A 54 -39.26 -64.37 -131.31
CA LEU A 54 -38.44 -64.97 -130.26
C LEU A 54 -37.19 -64.12 -129.99
N GLN A 55 -36.55 -63.59 -131.03
CA GLN A 55 -35.37 -62.75 -130.89
C GLN A 55 -35.70 -61.40 -130.22
N GLY A 56 -36.86 -60.81 -130.52
CA GLY A 56 -37.39 -59.65 -129.80
C GLY A 56 -37.69 -59.95 -128.34
N GLN A 57 -38.38 -61.06 -128.04
CA GLN A 57 -38.65 -61.50 -126.66
C GLN A 57 -37.35 -61.79 -125.87
N VAL A 58 -36.34 -62.38 -126.51
CA VAL A 58 -35.02 -62.60 -125.89
C VAL A 58 -34.32 -61.28 -125.61
N SER A 59 -34.44 -60.28 -126.50
CA SER A 59 -33.90 -58.93 -126.28
C SER A 59 -34.60 -58.23 -125.11
N ASP A 60 -35.93 -58.24 -125.08
CA ASP A 60 -36.72 -57.64 -124.00
C ASP A 60 -36.44 -58.31 -122.64
N LEU A 61 -36.31 -59.64 -122.63
CA LEU A 61 -35.90 -60.39 -121.44
C LEU A 61 -34.46 -60.06 -121.02
N ALA A 62 -33.55 -59.85 -121.96
CA ALA A 62 -32.18 -59.42 -121.67
C ALA A 62 -32.14 -58.01 -121.07
N ASP A 63 -32.95 -57.08 -121.58
CA ASP A 63 -33.07 -55.72 -121.07
C ASP A 63 -33.70 -55.71 -119.67
N LEU A 64 -34.77 -56.47 -119.45
CA LEU A 64 -35.39 -56.65 -118.13
C LEU A 64 -34.41 -57.30 -117.14
N LEU A 65 -33.66 -58.31 -117.57
CA LEU A 65 -32.64 -58.95 -116.73
C LEU A 65 -31.51 -57.99 -116.40
N SER A 66 -31.13 -57.10 -117.33
CA SER A 66 -30.13 -56.06 -117.09
C SER A 66 -30.61 -55.04 -116.06
N LEU A 67 -31.86 -54.56 -116.18
CA LEU A 67 -32.49 -53.66 -115.21
C LEU A 67 -32.65 -54.32 -113.83
N GLU A 68 -33.06 -55.59 -113.78
CA GLU A 68 -33.17 -56.35 -112.54
C GLU A 68 -31.79 -56.52 -111.88
N ARG A 69 -30.76 -56.85 -112.66
CA ARG A 69 -29.37 -56.88 -112.16
C ARG A 69 -28.92 -55.53 -111.62
N GLN A 70 -29.18 -54.44 -112.33
CA GLN A 70 -28.83 -53.08 -111.89
C GLN A 70 -29.56 -52.70 -110.58
N ALA A 71 -30.87 -52.98 -110.49
CA ALA A 71 -31.64 -52.75 -109.27
C ALA A 71 -31.13 -53.60 -108.10
N ASN A 72 -30.72 -54.84 -108.36
CA ASN A 72 -30.16 -55.75 -107.35
C ASN A 72 -28.77 -55.27 -106.89
N GLU A 73 -27.93 -54.73 -107.79
CA GLU A 73 -26.67 -54.07 -107.45
C GLU A 73 -26.88 -52.82 -106.59
N GLU A 74 -27.85 -51.96 -106.93
CA GLU A 74 -28.19 -50.76 -106.15
C GLU A 74 -28.76 -51.11 -104.77
N LEU A 75 -29.61 -52.13 -104.70
CA LEU A 75 -30.13 -52.64 -103.43
C LEU A 75 -29.00 -53.19 -102.56
N ARG A 76 -28.08 -53.97 -103.14
CA ARG A 76 -26.89 -54.46 -102.43
C ARG A 76 -26.04 -53.31 -101.91
N ALA A 77 -25.77 -52.30 -102.73
CA ALA A 77 -25.04 -51.10 -102.32
C ALA A 77 -25.75 -50.35 -101.16
N SER A 78 -27.07 -50.22 -101.23
CA SER A 78 -27.89 -49.59 -100.18
C SER A 78 -27.86 -50.38 -98.87
N THR A 79 -27.95 -51.71 -98.94
CA THR A 79 -27.86 -52.58 -97.75
C THR A 79 -26.48 -52.54 -97.11
N ALA A 80 -25.41 -52.48 -97.91
CA ALA A 80 -24.04 -52.31 -97.40
C ALA A 80 -23.90 -50.96 -96.69
N LYS A 81 -24.38 -49.88 -97.30
CA LYS A 81 -24.37 -48.54 -96.68
C LYS A 81 -25.17 -48.48 -95.37
N LEU A 82 -26.38 -49.05 -95.34
CA LEU A 82 -27.20 -49.12 -94.12
C LEU A 82 -26.53 -49.97 -93.03
N SER A 83 -25.84 -51.05 -93.40
CA SER A 83 -25.07 -51.86 -92.47
C SER A 83 -23.90 -51.07 -91.86
N ASP A 84 -23.18 -50.30 -92.68
CA ASP A 84 -22.08 -49.45 -92.22
C ASP A 84 -22.57 -48.32 -91.31
N GLU A 85 -23.68 -47.65 -91.66
CA GLU A 85 -24.31 -46.62 -90.82
C GLU A 85 -24.81 -47.19 -89.48
N LEU A 86 -25.42 -48.38 -89.51
CA LEU A 86 -25.85 -49.07 -88.29
C LEU A 86 -24.66 -49.43 -87.40
N GLN A 87 -23.57 -49.95 -87.97
CA GLN A 87 -22.35 -50.28 -87.25
C GLN A 87 -21.69 -49.03 -86.63
N ALA A 88 -21.68 -47.91 -87.35
CA ALA A 88 -21.21 -46.62 -86.85
C ALA A 88 -22.08 -46.13 -85.68
N SER A 89 -23.41 -46.22 -85.79
CA SER A 89 -24.36 -45.84 -84.75
C SER A 89 -24.21 -46.69 -83.48
N ILE A 90 -24.02 -48.01 -83.62
CA ILE A 90 -23.74 -48.92 -82.49
C ILE A 90 -22.44 -48.50 -81.79
N SER A 91 -21.39 -48.18 -82.55
CA SER A 91 -20.11 -47.74 -82.00
C SER A 91 -20.22 -46.42 -81.22
N ILE A 92 -21.03 -45.47 -81.71
CA ILE A 92 -21.33 -44.21 -81.01
C ILE A 92 -22.13 -44.48 -79.73
N SER A 93 -23.16 -45.33 -79.79
CA SER A 93 -23.98 -45.72 -78.65
C SER A 93 -23.14 -46.36 -77.53
N ASP A 94 -22.22 -47.26 -77.89
CA ASP A 94 -21.27 -47.86 -76.95
C ASP A 94 -20.30 -46.83 -76.36
N GLY A 95 -19.85 -45.87 -77.16
CA GLY A 95 -19.05 -44.72 -76.70
C GLY A 95 -19.79 -43.86 -75.68
N LEU A 96 -21.02 -43.47 -75.99
CA LEU A 96 -21.89 -42.69 -75.10
C LEU A 96 -22.21 -43.46 -73.81
N LYS A 97 -22.47 -44.76 -73.90
CA LYS A 97 -22.70 -45.62 -72.72
C LYS A 97 -21.48 -45.66 -71.79
N LYS A 98 -20.27 -45.70 -72.34
CA LYS A 98 -19.03 -45.58 -71.57
C LYS A 98 -18.88 -44.20 -70.94
N GLN A 99 -19.14 -43.12 -71.68
CA GLN A 99 -19.09 -41.75 -71.15
C GLN A 99 -20.09 -41.53 -70.02
N VAL A 100 -21.35 -41.96 -70.18
CA VAL A 100 -22.38 -41.86 -69.13
C VAL A 100 -21.96 -42.66 -67.89
N LYS A 101 -21.38 -43.85 -68.05
CA LYS A 101 -20.84 -44.63 -66.92
C LYS A 101 -19.73 -43.86 -66.20
N ASN A 102 -18.80 -43.26 -66.93
CA ASN A 102 -17.70 -42.48 -66.35
C ASN A 102 -18.21 -41.23 -65.63
N LEU A 103 -19.13 -40.47 -66.24
CA LEU A 103 -19.76 -39.30 -65.63
C LEU A 103 -20.53 -39.69 -64.35
N LYS A 104 -21.22 -40.83 -64.34
CA LYS A 104 -21.91 -41.33 -63.14
C LYS A 104 -20.92 -41.68 -62.02
N LEU A 105 -19.77 -42.26 -62.34
CA LEU A 105 -18.71 -42.51 -61.37
C LEU A 105 -18.13 -41.20 -60.82
N GLN A 106 -17.84 -40.24 -61.70
CA GLN A 106 -17.35 -38.91 -61.29
C GLN A 106 -18.35 -38.18 -60.40
N ALA A 107 -19.64 -38.20 -60.75
CA ALA A 107 -20.70 -37.61 -59.93
C ALA A 107 -20.74 -38.24 -58.53
N LYS A 108 -20.67 -39.58 -58.45
CA LYS A 108 -20.62 -40.28 -57.16
C LYS A 108 -19.40 -39.89 -56.32
N THR A 109 -18.21 -39.80 -56.93
CA THR A 109 -17.00 -39.35 -56.21
C THR A 109 -17.11 -37.91 -55.75
N ALA A 110 -17.72 -37.03 -56.54
CA ALA A 110 -17.94 -35.64 -56.15
C ALA A 110 -18.95 -35.52 -54.99
N GLU A 111 -20.00 -36.32 -54.99
CA GLU A 111 -20.96 -36.41 -53.88
C GLU A 111 -20.29 -36.88 -52.58
N GLU A 112 -19.43 -37.90 -52.66
CA GLU A 112 -18.66 -38.40 -51.51
C GLU A 112 -17.70 -37.32 -50.97
N LEU A 113 -16.98 -36.60 -51.85
CA LEU A 113 -16.12 -35.49 -51.45
C LEU A 113 -16.90 -34.34 -50.83
N ALA A 114 -18.06 -33.97 -51.40
CA ALA A 114 -18.90 -32.92 -50.85
C ALA A 114 -19.45 -33.29 -49.46
N ALA A 115 -19.81 -34.56 -49.25
CA ALA A 115 -20.22 -35.05 -47.93
C ALA A 115 -19.08 -34.98 -46.92
N ASN A 116 -17.86 -35.36 -47.30
CA ASN A 116 -16.68 -35.29 -46.44
C ASN A 116 -16.35 -33.83 -46.07
N LEU A 117 -16.32 -32.93 -47.05
CA LEU A 117 -16.08 -31.50 -46.81
C LEU A 117 -17.15 -30.87 -45.92
N LYS A 118 -18.42 -31.26 -46.08
CA LYS A 118 -19.51 -30.80 -45.21
C LYS A 118 -19.29 -31.26 -43.77
N ASN A 119 -18.87 -32.51 -43.57
CA ASN A 119 -18.57 -33.04 -42.24
C ASN A 119 -17.36 -32.34 -41.61
N GLU A 120 -16.30 -32.11 -42.37
CA GLU A 120 -15.12 -31.39 -41.91
C GLU A 120 -15.44 -29.94 -41.54
N LEU A 121 -16.26 -29.25 -42.34
CA LEU A 121 -16.74 -27.91 -42.04
C LEU A 121 -17.58 -27.88 -40.75
N ALA A 122 -18.48 -28.86 -40.56
CA ALA A 122 -19.28 -28.95 -39.34
C ALA A 122 -18.39 -29.17 -38.09
N LEU A 123 -17.37 -30.02 -38.20
CA LEU A 123 -16.39 -30.23 -37.13
C LEU A 123 -15.58 -28.95 -36.85
N SER A 124 -15.14 -28.25 -37.90
CA SER A 124 -14.41 -26.99 -37.77
C SER A 124 -15.25 -25.92 -37.08
N LEU A 125 -16.52 -25.76 -37.46
CA LEU A 125 -17.45 -24.82 -36.81
C LEU A 125 -17.69 -25.18 -35.34
N SER A 126 -17.82 -26.48 -35.02
CA SER A 126 -17.94 -26.95 -33.63
C SER A 126 -16.68 -26.62 -32.81
N ASN A 127 -15.49 -26.81 -33.38
CA ASN A 127 -14.22 -26.49 -32.72
C ASN A 127 -14.06 -24.98 -32.52
N ILE A 128 -14.49 -24.17 -33.49
CA ILE A 128 -14.48 -22.70 -33.37
C ILE A 128 -15.40 -22.27 -32.23
N GLY A 129 -16.63 -22.81 -32.13
CA GLY A 129 -17.54 -22.51 -31.03
C GLY A 129 -16.97 -22.90 -29.66
N ALA A 130 -16.38 -24.08 -29.54
CA ALA A 130 -15.72 -24.52 -28.30
C ALA A 130 -14.53 -23.61 -27.92
N ASN A 131 -13.74 -23.18 -28.90
CA ASN A 131 -12.64 -22.25 -28.66
C ASN A 131 -13.14 -20.87 -28.24
N GLU A 132 -14.26 -20.39 -28.79
CA GLU A 132 -14.87 -19.12 -28.41
C GLU A 132 -15.33 -19.15 -26.95
N GLU A 133 -15.99 -20.22 -26.50
CA GLU A 133 -16.36 -20.43 -25.08
C GLU A 133 -15.14 -20.45 -24.16
N ILE A 134 -14.05 -21.12 -24.58
CA ILE A 134 -12.78 -21.15 -23.82
C ILE A 134 -12.18 -19.75 -23.73
N ILE A 135 -12.17 -18.98 -24.82
CA ILE A 135 -11.65 -17.61 -24.85
C ILE A 135 -12.47 -16.71 -23.93
N GLU A 136 -13.80 -16.81 -23.95
CA GLU A 136 -14.67 -16.03 -23.06
C GLU A 136 -14.39 -16.37 -21.60
N SER A 137 -14.27 -17.66 -21.25
CA SER A 137 -13.87 -18.10 -19.91
C SER A 137 -12.51 -17.54 -19.49
N GLN A 138 -11.50 -17.59 -20.37
CA GLN A 138 -10.17 -17.02 -20.10
C GLN A 138 -10.21 -15.50 -19.89
N LEU A 139 -11.01 -14.76 -20.67
CA LEU A 139 -11.17 -13.32 -20.51
C LEU A 139 -11.77 -12.97 -19.14
N THR A 140 -12.78 -13.73 -18.69
CA THR A 140 -13.34 -13.54 -17.33
C THR A 140 -12.30 -13.80 -16.24
N GLN A 141 -11.50 -14.87 -16.37
CA GLN A 141 -10.42 -15.18 -15.42
C GLN A 141 -9.34 -14.09 -15.40
N ILE A 142 -8.93 -13.58 -16.56
CA ILE A 142 -7.96 -12.48 -16.66
C ILE A 142 -8.51 -11.22 -15.99
N SER A 143 -9.79 -10.91 -16.17
CA SER A 143 -10.41 -9.76 -15.51
C SER A 143 -10.45 -9.91 -13.98
N ALA A 144 -10.74 -11.11 -13.48
CA ALA A 144 -10.72 -11.42 -12.06
C ALA A 144 -9.30 -11.29 -11.47
N LEU A 145 -8.31 -11.91 -12.12
CA LEU A 145 -6.90 -11.81 -11.72
C LEU A 145 -6.39 -10.38 -11.73
N ARG A 146 -6.83 -9.55 -12.70
CA ARG A 146 -6.49 -8.14 -12.74
C ARG A 146 -7.03 -7.40 -11.52
N ASN A 147 -8.30 -7.63 -11.15
CA ASN A 147 -8.91 -7.04 -9.96
C ASN A 147 -8.19 -7.51 -8.68
N ASP A 148 -7.83 -8.78 -8.60
CA ASP A 148 -7.06 -9.32 -7.47
C ASP A 148 -5.70 -8.64 -7.35
N VAL A 149 -4.98 -8.45 -8.46
CA VAL A 149 -3.69 -7.73 -8.48
C VAL A 149 -3.84 -6.29 -8.03
N GLU A 150 -4.90 -5.59 -8.45
CA GLU A 150 -5.19 -4.22 -7.98
C GLU A 150 -5.46 -4.20 -6.46
N SER A 151 -6.24 -5.16 -5.94
CA SER A 151 -6.52 -5.27 -4.50
C SER A 151 -5.26 -5.59 -3.68
N LEU A 152 -4.40 -6.49 -4.17
CA LEU A 152 -3.15 -6.85 -3.53
C LEU A 152 -2.16 -5.70 -3.53
N LYS A 153 -2.13 -4.90 -4.61
CA LYS A 153 -1.31 -3.68 -4.66
C LYS A 153 -1.76 -2.65 -3.64
N ALA A 154 -3.06 -2.41 -3.52
CA ALA A 154 -3.62 -1.50 -2.51
C ALA A 154 -3.29 -1.98 -1.08
N LEU A 155 -3.45 -3.28 -0.80
CA LEU A 155 -3.08 -3.86 0.50
C LEU A 155 -1.57 -3.72 0.76
N ARG A 156 -0.72 -3.91 -0.25
CA ARG A 156 0.73 -3.73 -0.11
C ARG A 156 1.08 -2.29 0.27
N GLU A 157 0.47 -1.31 -0.39
CA GLU A 157 0.66 0.11 -0.09
C GLU A 157 0.20 0.45 1.34
N GLU A 158 -0.94 -0.07 1.79
CA GLU A 158 -1.41 0.08 3.18
C GLU A 158 -0.43 -0.53 4.19
N LEU A 159 0.09 -1.73 3.91
CA LEU A 159 1.06 -2.41 4.78
C LEU A 159 2.39 -1.66 4.83
N GLU A 160 2.88 -1.14 3.70
CA GLU A 160 4.06 -0.29 3.64
C GLU A 160 3.88 0.96 4.50
N GLU A 161 2.74 1.63 4.40
CA GLU A 161 2.42 2.79 5.25
C GLU A 161 2.41 2.40 6.74
N LYS A 162 1.74 1.30 7.09
CA LYS A 162 1.68 0.81 8.48
C LYS A 162 3.07 0.45 9.03
N VAL A 163 3.95 -0.11 8.21
CA VAL A 163 5.34 -0.38 8.59
C VAL A 163 6.09 0.92 8.88
N THR A 164 5.96 1.95 8.03
CA THR A 164 6.60 3.25 8.29
C THR A 164 6.07 3.93 9.56
N GLN A 165 4.76 3.84 9.82
CA GLN A 165 4.14 4.33 11.04
C GLN A 165 4.62 3.57 12.29
N LEU A 166 4.81 2.25 12.20
CA LEU A 166 5.35 1.46 13.30
C LEU A 166 6.83 1.77 13.55
N LEU A 167 7.63 1.94 12.50
CA LEU A 167 9.04 2.32 12.61
C LEU A 167 9.21 3.68 13.30
N SER A 168 8.42 4.68 12.93
CA SER A 168 8.44 5.99 13.61
C SER A 168 8.00 5.91 15.08
N LYS A 169 6.97 5.10 15.39
CA LYS A 169 6.55 4.85 16.78
C LYS A 169 7.65 4.18 17.60
N VAL A 170 8.38 3.22 17.03
CA VAL A 170 9.51 2.56 17.69
C VAL A 170 10.63 3.56 17.94
N SER A 171 11.04 4.34 16.94
CA SER A 171 12.07 5.37 17.07
C SER A 171 11.73 6.39 18.16
N ASN A 172 10.48 6.89 18.19
CA ASN A 172 10.04 7.82 19.22
C ASN A 172 10.07 7.20 20.62
N LYS A 173 9.69 5.92 20.76
CA LYS A 173 9.76 5.21 22.04
C LYS A 173 11.20 5.01 22.50
N ASP A 174 12.13 4.73 21.59
CA ASP A 174 13.54 4.60 21.92
C ASP A 174 14.13 5.93 22.42
N GLU A 175 13.78 7.05 21.79
CA GLU A 175 14.16 8.39 22.26
C GLU A 175 13.59 8.68 23.66
N GLN A 176 12.29 8.41 23.85
CA GLN A 176 11.64 8.56 25.16
C GLN A 176 12.34 7.71 26.23
N LEU A 177 12.65 6.45 25.93
CA LEU A 177 13.34 5.54 26.85
C LEU A 177 14.76 6.05 27.19
N ILE A 178 15.48 6.61 26.22
CA ILE A 178 16.80 7.22 26.47
C ILE A 178 16.65 8.43 27.41
N THR A 179 15.66 9.29 27.18
CA THR A 179 15.42 10.46 28.05
C THR A 179 15.02 10.05 29.47
N GLU A 180 14.14 9.05 29.62
CA GLU A 180 13.71 8.53 30.91
C GLU A 180 14.88 7.88 31.67
N LYS A 181 15.73 7.12 30.98
CA LYS A 181 16.95 6.55 31.57
C LYS A 181 17.91 7.63 32.07
N LYS A 182 18.13 8.69 31.30
CA LYS A 182 18.96 9.85 31.71
C LYS A 182 18.36 10.56 32.93
N LEU A 183 17.05 10.82 32.92
CA LEU A 183 16.36 11.43 34.06
C LEU A 183 16.45 10.56 35.31
N SER A 184 16.25 9.25 35.18
CA SER A 184 16.40 8.29 36.28
C SER A 184 17.82 8.28 36.84
N GLN A 185 18.84 8.28 35.98
CA GLN A 185 20.25 8.37 36.40
C GLN A 185 20.55 9.67 37.15
N THR A 186 20.07 10.81 36.65
CA THR A 186 20.27 12.11 37.32
C THR A 186 19.53 12.20 38.65
N ALA A 187 18.29 11.69 38.73
CA ALA A 187 17.53 11.60 39.99
C ALA A 187 18.26 10.72 41.02
N ARG A 188 18.80 9.56 40.60
CA ARG A 188 19.62 8.71 41.49
C ARG A 188 20.88 9.43 41.98
N ALA A 189 21.56 10.17 41.12
CA ALA A 189 22.72 10.97 41.50
C ALA A 189 22.36 12.09 42.50
N GLN A 190 21.23 12.77 42.29
CA GLN A 190 20.70 13.76 43.23
C GLN A 190 20.35 13.14 44.58
N ILE A 191 19.65 12.01 44.61
CA ILE A 191 19.34 11.28 45.85
C ILE A 191 20.62 10.88 46.59
N ALA A 192 21.64 10.39 45.88
CA ALA A 192 22.92 10.06 46.48
C ALA A 192 23.60 11.30 47.10
N LEU A 193 23.56 12.45 46.41
CA LEU A 193 24.07 13.71 46.93
C LEU A 193 23.30 14.20 48.15
N LEU A 194 21.96 14.19 48.10
CA LEU A 194 21.09 14.57 49.21
C LEU A 194 21.34 13.66 50.42
N ASN A 195 21.45 12.35 50.23
CA ASN A 195 21.78 11.42 51.31
C ASN A 195 23.15 11.74 51.95
N LYS A 196 24.14 12.11 51.14
CA LYS A 196 25.44 12.58 51.63
C LYS A 196 25.31 13.88 52.43
N GLN A 197 24.51 14.83 51.94
CA GLN A 197 24.24 16.09 52.65
C GLN A 197 23.50 15.86 53.97
N VAL A 198 22.47 15.01 53.99
CA VAL A 198 21.74 14.63 55.21
C VAL A 198 22.68 13.98 56.22
N THR A 199 23.59 13.12 55.77
CA THR A 199 24.59 12.49 56.64
C THR A 199 25.57 13.53 57.21
N ALA A 200 26.02 14.48 56.39
CA ALA A 200 26.88 15.57 56.83
C ALA A 200 26.18 16.52 57.82
N LEU A 201 24.92 16.89 57.55
CA LEU A 201 24.09 17.70 58.44
C LEU A 201 23.83 16.98 59.77
N ARG A 202 23.52 15.68 59.75
CA ARG A 202 23.40 14.87 60.98
C ARG A 202 24.68 14.90 61.81
N LYS A 203 25.85 14.80 61.16
CA LYS A 203 27.16 14.91 61.84
C LYS A 203 27.38 16.31 62.43
N GLN A 204 27.02 17.38 61.71
CA GLN A 204 27.09 18.75 62.20
C GLN A 204 26.15 18.99 63.39
N ILE A 205 24.93 18.48 63.34
CA ILE A 205 23.96 18.57 64.45
C ILE A 205 24.51 17.85 65.68
N LEU A 206 25.06 16.64 65.53
CA LEU A 206 25.71 15.92 66.64
C LEU A 206 26.88 16.72 67.23
N GLN A 207 27.70 17.34 66.37
CA GLN A 207 28.80 18.18 66.83
C GLN A 207 28.30 19.41 67.60
N ILE A 208 27.26 20.09 67.11
CA ILE A 208 26.64 21.25 67.77
C ILE A 208 26.00 20.84 69.10
N ALA A 209 25.30 19.71 69.14
CA ALA A 209 24.71 19.18 70.37
C ALA A 209 25.80 18.92 71.43
N ASN A 210 26.90 18.29 71.03
CA ASN A 210 28.03 18.04 71.92
C ASN A 210 28.71 19.34 72.40
N THR A 211 28.90 20.34 71.54
CA THR A 211 29.49 21.62 71.93
C THR A 211 28.55 22.46 72.81
N LEU A 212 27.25 22.38 72.57
CA LEU A 212 26.23 23.02 73.39
C LEU A 212 26.20 22.39 74.79
N GLU A 213 26.15 21.06 74.89
CA GLU A 213 26.20 20.35 76.18
C GLU A 213 27.46 20.71 76.98
N ALA A 214 28.62 20.76 76.31
CA ALA A 214 29.87 21.21 76.94
C ALA A 214 29.78 22.67 77.43
N SER A 215 29.20 23.57 76.63
CA SER A 215 29.01 24.98 76.98
C SER A 215 28.03 25.17 78.14
N GLU A 216 26.94 24.41 78.16
CA GLU A 216 25.98 24.39 79.26
C GLU A 216 26.62 23.91 80.57
N LYS A 217 27.44 22.85 80.51
CA LYS A 217 28.21 22.37 81.66
C LYS A 217 29.17 23.45 82.18
N ILE A 218 29.88 24.14 81.28
CA ILE A 218 30.76 25.27 81.63
C ILE A 218 29.94 26.42 82.24
N ALA A 219 28.80 26.78 81.65
CA ALA A 219 27.93 27.84 82.14
C ALA A 219 27.39 27.52 83.55
N LYS A 220 26.98 26.27 83.79
CA LYS A 220 26.56 25.77 85.11
C LYS A 220 27.70 25.88 86.13
N GLN A 221 28.91 25.46 85.77
CA GLN A 221 30.10 25.61 86.62
C GLN A 221 30.43 27.08 86.92
N ARG A 222 30.40 27.96 85.90
CA ARG A 222 30.60 29.41 86.07
C ARG A 222 29.54 30.02 86.99
N ARG A 223 28.27 29.63 86.85
CA ARG A 223 27.16 30.08 87.70
C ARG A 223 27.37 29.68 89.16
N VAL A 224 27.83 28.45 89.42
CA VAL A 224 28.23 28.00 90.78
C VAL A 224 29.41 28.81 91.31
N LYS A 225 30.44 29.08 90.50
CA LYS A 225 31.58 29.93 90.89
C LYS A 225 31.13 31.36 91.22
N ILE A 226 30.26 31.97 90.40
CA ILE A 226 29.71 33.31 90.65
C ILE A 226 28.91 33.33 91.95
N ALA A 227 28.06 32.33 92.20
CA ALA A 227 27.30 32.25 93.45
C ALA A 227 28.22 32.12 94.68
N ASN A 228 29.28 31.30 94.60
CA ASN A 228 30.27 31.15 95.66
C ASN A 228 31.08 32.43 95.88
N LEU A 229 31.50 33.12 94.81
CA LEU A 229 32.18 34.41 94.89
C LEU A 229 31.27 35.49 95.49
N GLY A 230 29.98 35.53 95.10
CA GLY A 230 28.98 36.41 95.69
C GLY A 230 28.81 36.17 97.20
N LYS A 231 28.75 34.90 97.64
CA LYS A 231 28.74 34.56 99.07
C LYS A 231 30.00 35.05 99.80
N ARG A 232 31.20 34.85 99.21
CA ARG A 232 32.47 35.31 99.80
C ARG A 232 32.56 36.84 99.86
N LEU A 233 32.11 37.54 98.82
CA LEU A 233 32.08 38.99 98.77
C LEU A 233 31.14 39.56 99.84
N ASN A 234 29.94 39.00 99.96
CA ASN A 234 28.97 39.43 100.97
C ASN A 234 29.49 39.17 102.39
N ALA A 235 30.16 38.03 102.63
CA ALA A 235 30.80 37.74 103.91
C ALA A 235 31.95 38.73 104.23
N ALA A 236 32.78 39.08 103.24
CA ALA A 236 33.85 40.05 103.41
C ALA A 236 33.33 41.47 103.66
N LEU A 237 32.25 41.88 102.98
CA LEU A 237 31.56 43.16 103.20
C LEU A 237 30.98 43.23 104.62
N ALA A 238 30.31 42.18 105.08
CA ALA A 238 29.78 42.11 106.43
C ALA A 238 30.89 42.25 107.50
N SER A 239 32.05 41.62 107.29
CA SER A 239 33.22 41.73 108.18
C SER A 239 33.77 43.17 108.24
N LYS A 240 33.89 43.87 107.09
CA LYS A 240 34.38 45.26 107.05
C LYS A 240 33.41 46.26 107.69
N VAL A 241 32.10 46.03 107.56
CA VAL A 241 31.08 46.86 108.24
C VAL A 241 31.18 46.73 109.76
N GLN A 242 31.47 45.53 110.27
CA GLN A 242 31.63 45.29 111.71
C GLN A 242 32.91 45.93 112.29
N GLU A 243 34.00 45.99 111.50
CA GLU A 243 35.27 46.59 111.91
C GLU A 243 35.17 48.12 112.09
N LEU A 244 34.45 48.80 111.17
CA LEU A 244 34.23 50.26 111.21
C LEU A 244 33.32 50.70 112.39
N ALA A 245 32.35 49.87 112.77
CA ALA A 245 31.46 50.18 113.89
C ALA A 245 32.19 50.18 115.26
N ARG A 246 33.24 49.36 115.42
CA ARG A 246 33.98 49.21 116.68
C ARG A 246 34.94 50.38 116.97
N TYR A 247 35.57 50.94 115.95
CA TYR A 247 36.51 52.08 116.10
C TYR A 247 35.82 53.38 116.54
N ARG A 248 34.55 53.59 116.17
CA ARG A 248 33.80 54.81 116.54
C ARG A 248 33.48 54.91 118.04
N SER A 249 33.29 53.78 118.72
CA SER A 249 32.87 53.77 120.13
C SER A 249 34.00 54.02 121.13
N GLU A 250 35.25 53.66 120.81
CA GLU A 250 36.40 53.98 121.68
C GLU A 250 36.86 55.46 121.56
N PHE A 251 36.65 56.07 120.39
CA PHE A 251 37.01 57.47 120.08
C PHE A 251 36.27 58.49 120.96
N PHE A 252 34.94 58.35 121.10
CA PHE A 252 34.13 59.31 121.88
C PHE A 252 34.28 59.15 123.40
N GLY A 253 34.62 57.94 123.88
CA GLY A 253 34.83 57.70 125.30
C GLY A 253 35.99 58.51 125.87
N ARG A 254 37.15 58.53 125.18
CA ARG A 254 38.37 59.19 125.67
C ARG A 254 38.31 60.72 125.66
N LEU A 255 37.49 61.33 124.79
CA LEU A 255 37.37 62.79 124.69
C LEU A 255 36.42 63.38 125.77
N ARG A 256 35.45 62.59 126.24
CA ARG A 256 34.49 62.99 127.29
C ARG A 256 35.15 63.19 128.66
N ASP A 257 36.09 62.33 129.02
CA ASP A 257 36.68 62.31 130.37
C ASP A 257 37.61 63.52 130.64
N VAL A 258 38.13 64.16 129.60
CA VAL A 258 39.09 65.27 129.71
C VAL A 258 38.42 66.65 129.78
N LEU A 259 37.20 66.79 129.23
CA LEU A 259 36.54 68.09 129.01
C LEU A 259 35.28 68.33 129.87
N GLY A 260 34.83 67.34 130.65
CA GLY A 260 33.61 67.44 131.47
C GLY A 260 33.73 68.23 132.78
N SER A 261 34.92 68.61 133.23
CA SER A 261 35.18 69.15 134.57
C SER A 261 35.48 70.66 134.65
N GLN A 262 35.12 71.43 133.62
CA GLN A 262 35.25 72.90 133.65
C GLN A 262 33.89 73.63 133.75
N PRO A 263 33.73 74.58 134.70
CA PRO A 263 32.50 75.35 134.82
C PRO A 263 32.30 76.26 133.60
N GLY A 264 31.14 76.13 132.92
CA GLY A 264 30.77 76.94 131.75
C GLY A 264 30.69 76.22 130.39
N ILE A 265 30.99 74.91 130.32
CA ILE A 265 30.94 74.10 129.08
C ILE A 265 29.76 73.12 129.11
N ARG A 266 28.98 73.03 128.01
CA ARG A 266 27.90 72.04 127.83
C ARG A 266 28.22 71.10 126.64
N ILE A 267 28.03 69.80 126.82
CA ILE A 267 28.29 68.76 125.80
C ILE A 267 27.00 68.43 125.05
N VAL A 268 27.01 68.54 123.71
CA VAL A 268 25.87 68.19 122.83
C VAL A 268 26.37 67.29 121.71
N GLY A 269 26.02 66.00 121.77
CA GLY A 269 26.43 65.01 120.77
C GLY A 269 27.95 64.81 120.74
N ASP A 270 28.58 65.20 119.64
CA ASP A 270 30.02 65.13 119.38
C ASP A 270 30.76 66.46 119.59
N ARG A 271 30.13 67.45 120.25
CA ARG A 271 30.63 68.84 120.34
C ARG A 271 30.59 69.42 121.76
N PHE A 272 31.52 70.34 122.05
CA PHE A 272 31.63 71.12 123.28
C PHE A 272 31.29 72.58 122.98
N VAL A 273 30.30 73.15 123.70
CA VAL A 273 29.77 74.51 123.44
C VAL A 273 29.94 75.40 124.67
N PHE A 274 30.45 76.62 124.47
CA PHE A 274 30.54 77.69 125.47
C PHE A 274 29.45 78.75 125.23
N GLN A 275 28.86 79.27 126.31
CA GLN A 275 27.80 80.29 126.25
C GLN A 275 28.36 81.62 126.79
N SER A 276 28.51 82.65 125.94
CA SER A 276 28.88 84.01 126.34
C SER A 276 27.67 84.93 126.26
N GLU A 277 27.42 85.71 127.30
CA GLU A 277 26.38 86.74 127.32
C GLU A 277 26.90 88.05 126.71
N VAL A 278 25.97 88.90 126.27
CA VAL A 278 26.14 90.05 125.36
C VAL A 278 27.45 90.83 125.57
N LEU A 279 28.31 90.81 124.53
CA LEU A 279 29.64 91.43 124.55
C LEU A 279 29.65 92.93 124.18
N PHE A 280 28.51 93.44 123.68
CA PHE A 280 28.38 94.78 123.09
C PHE A 280 27.10 95.48 123.58
N SER A 281 27.14 96.80 123.80
CA SER A 281 25.93 97.57 124.08
C SER A 281 24.99 97.61 122.85
N LYS A 282 23.67 97.73 123.05
CA LYS A 282 22.70 97.86 121.94
C LYS A 282 23.08 99.02 121.00
N GLY A 283 23.23 98.73 119.71
CA GLY A 283 23.56 99.70 118.66
C GLY A 283 25.01 100.20 118.64
N SER A 284 25.94 99.56 119.38
CA SER A 284 27.36 99.92 119.43
C SER A 284 28.25 98.74 119.03
N ASP A 285 29.34 99.01 118.31
CA ASP A 285 30.40 98.05 117.98
C ASP A 285 31.52 98.04 119.03
N GLN A 286 31.45 98.90 120.05
CA GLN A 286 32.42 98.93 121.13
C GLN A 286 32.08 97.90 122.21
N LEU A 287 33.07 97.06 122.52
CA LEU A 287 32.99 96.09 123.61
C LEU A 287 32.80 96.80 124.94
N GLU A 288 31.81 96.35 125.72
CA GLU A 288 31.67 96.79 127.10
C GLU A 288 32.82 96.26 127.96
N SER A 289 33.12 96.94 129.07
CA SER A 289 34.19 96.47 129.98
C SER A 289 33.93 95.07 130.52
N GLU A 290 32.66 94.69 130.70
CA GLU A 290 32.28 93.33 131.10
C GLU A 290 32.46 92.31 129.97
N GLY A 291 32.19 92.70 128.71
CA GLY A 291 32.46 91.88 127.53
C GLY A 291 33.97 91.62 127.33
N GLN A 292 34.82 92.63 127.56
CA GLN A 292 36.27 92.45 127.55
C GLN A 292 36.75 91.45 128.62
N LYS A 293 36.20 91.49 129.84
CA LYS A 293 36.53 90.50 130.89
C LYS A 293 36.14 89.07 130.50
N GLN A 294 34.96 88.87 129.92
CA GLN A 294 34.51 87.54 129.49
C GLN A 294 35.36 86.97 128.35
N ILE A 295 35.72 87.77 127.34
CA ILE A 295 36.64 87.34 126.28
C ILE A 295 38.01 86.97 126.87
N GLN A 296 38.49 87.74 127.86
CA GLN A 296 39.76 87.44 128.52
C GLN A 296 39.70 86.10 129.29
N GLN A 297 38.56 85.81 129.93
CA GLN A 297 38.32 84.53 130.60
C GLN A 297 38.20 83.35 129.62
N LEU A 298 37.54 83.55 128.47
CA LEU A 298 37.48 82.57 127.37
C LEU A 298 38.86 82.30 126.80
N ALA A 299 39.63 83.35 126.50
CA ALA A 299 40.99 83.23 125.97
C ALA A 299 41.90 82.49 126.96
N GLY A 300 41.75 82.74 128.26
CA GLY A 300 42.44 82.00 129.32
C GLY A 300 42.07 80.51 129.32
N THR A 301 40.78 80.19 129.24
CA THR A 301 40.28 78.81 129.22
C THR A 301 40.73 78.06 127.97
N LEU A 302 40.62 78.70 126.81
CA LEU A 302 41.04 78.13 125.54
C LEU A 302 42.55 77.83 125.55
N ARG A 303 43.36 78.78 126.04
CA ARG A 303 44.82 78.59 126.16
C ARG A 303 45.17 77.43 127.11
N ALA A 304 44.41 77.23 128.18
CA ALA A 304 44.59 76.09 129.09
C ALA A 304 44.20 74.74 128.46
N ILE A 305 43.12 74.70 127.65
CA ILE A 305 42.67 73.49 126.96
C ILE A 305 43.62 73.11 125.82
N THR A 306 44.08 74.07 125.02
CA THR A 306 44.93 73.81 123.85
C THR A 306 46.24 73.09 124.23
N VAL A 307 46.78 73.31 125.44
CA VAL A 307 47.98 72.59 125.93
C VAL A 307 47.71 71.11 126.21
N LYS A 308 46.46 70.73 126.52
CA LYS A 308 46.07 69.34 126.86
C LYS A 308 45.60 68.51 125.67
N ILE A 309 45.40 69.09 124.50
CA ILE A 309 44.95 68.37 123.30
C ILE A 309 46.16 67.73 122.58
N PRO A 310 46.14 66.40 122.29
CA PRO A 310 47.22 65.72 121.56
C PRO A 310 47.46 66.30 120.15
N LYS A 311 48.74 66.46 119.75
CA LYS A 311 49.13 67.04 118.45
C LYS A 311 48.78 66.19 117.21
N ASN A 312 48.22 64.98 117.38
CA ASN A 312 47.88 64.04 116.31
C ASN A 312 46.38 64.01 115.98
N ILE A 313 45.63 65.04 116.41
CA ILE A 313 44.19 65.15 116.21
C ILE A 313 43.90 66.53 115.62
N ASP A 314 43.32 66.54 114.43
CA ASP A 314 42.82 67.75 113.80
C ASP A 314 41.52 68.17 114.49
N TRP A 315 41.51 69.36 115.09
CA TRP A 315 40.32 69.94 115.73
C TRP A 315 40.08 71.34 115.19
N ILE A 316 38.82 71.77 115.22
CA ILE A 316 38.38 73.05 114.66
C ILE A 316 37.59 73.78 115.74
N LEU A 317 37.94 75.04 116.01
CA LEU A 317 37.12 75.95 116.82
C LEU A 317 36.11 76.65 115.89
N ARG A 318 34.82 76.46 116.14
CA ARG A 318 33.77 77.22 115.47
C ARG A 318 33.24 78.29 116.42
N VAL A 319 33.30 79.56 115.99
CA VAL A 319 32.70 80.69 116.72
C VAL A 319 31.43 81.09 115.99
N ASP A 320 30.28 80.95 116.66
CA ASP A 320 28.97 81.30 116.11
C ASP A 320 28.53 82.65 116.71
N GLY A 321 28.52 83.72 115.91
CA GLY A 321 28.05 85.05 116.32
C GLY A 321 26.54 85.18 116.26
N HIS A 322 25.93 85.80 117.28
CA HIS A 322 24.51 86.12 117.33
C HIS A 322 24.37 87.64 117.50
N THR A 323 23.72 88.32 116.56
CA THR A 323 23.51 89.78 116.57
C THR A 323 22.10 90.09 117.11
N ASP A 324 21.95 91.18 117.88
CA ASP A 324 20.66 91.59 118.43
C ASP A 324 19.68 92.03 117.31
N GLN A 325 18.37 91.89 117.54
CA GLN A 325 17.34 92.11 116.51
C GLN A 325 17.03 93.59 116.22
N ILE A 326 17.79 94.51 116.81
CA ILE A 326 17.65 95.96 116.64
C ILE A 326 18.99 96.46 116.09
N PRO A 327 19.06 96.88 114.81
CA PRO A 327 20.31 97.34 114.19
C PRO A 327 20.85 98.62 114.82
#